data_AF-A0A417SM48-F1
#
_entry.id   AF-A0A417SM48-F1
#
_cell.length_a   1.000
_cell.length_b   1.000
_cell.length_c   1.000
_cell.angle_alpha   90.00
_cell.angle_beta   90.00
_cell.angle_gamma   90.00
#
_symmetry.space_group_name_H-M   'P 1'
#
loop_
_entity.id
_entity.type
_entity.pdbx_description
1 polymer ?
#
loop_
_entity_poly.entity_id
_entity_poly.type
_entity_poly.pdbx_seq_one_letter_code
_entity_poly.pdbx_strand_id
1 'polypeptide(L)'
;MIDLGQVIKIAEKQSDDKKCIVTLQKNEHYFIKKTIYICRNMQIEGNGAVIQNETDLGLLIASSDVKISNLKICGGGISIRIDNRGKTIKNIVVQNCEMKDYAFSGLVIGASEGNGMTQNILVKDCVIWTEPLKKEDGTDCVVALDVLLTAGFSDKKNLENTLLKDVVIDHCSIKGHSICNIMSVPGLSANPDSTPVFKNCRIEDISVTNSKLIGSDDTVIAAQANYINNESCYCQNFIVCNNEIEFGLTGLSASAGSPMTGKVEKIFFREIKFINNKMHGRKNVGETRTAIGIGAGGINYKPTSCNKSGIENVEIKGNTIIECERGITVSAGYSMIDADAPSELRENYVRNIIIKSNYLKDVQNCFMFYAAWIEGRRFDWNWGVHHTTQTWLPPVENHQNKTVVVKGNYIENLICEENSCDGFSYLLCAAAVMARGHGLVTENKIKKNFVFRKNKHCNGEEHVAIRDVILEDWVTDGGNNTLEQSNIQI
;
A
#
# COMPACT_ATOMS: atom_id res chain seq x y z
N MET A 1 15.06 34.49 -12.10
CA MET A 1 14.17 33.31 -12.05
C MET A 1 13.18 33.44 -13.19
N ILE A 2 13.09 32.43 -14.06
CA ILE A 2 12.34 32.47 -15.33
C ILE A 2 10.99 31.73 -15.15
N ASP A 3 9.90 32.26 -15.71
CA ASP A 3 8.61 31.55 -15.69
C ASP A 3 8.65 30.35 -16.66
N LEU A 4 8.62 29.12 -16.13
CA LEU A 4 8.65 27.90 -16.95
C LEU A 4 7.44 27.81 -17.88
N GLY A 5 6.28 28.29 -17.44
CA GLY A 5 5.05 28.29 -18.24
C GLY A 5 5.16 29.16 -19.48
N GLN A 6 5.92 30.26 -19.42
CA GLN A 6 6.21 31.09 -20.60
C GLN A 6 7.16 30.40 -21.57
N VAL A 7 8.20 29.74 -21.07
CA VAL A 7 9.17 28.98 -21.90
C VAL A 7 8.45 27.89 -22.69
N ILE A 8 7.61 27.10 -22.01
CA ILE A 8 6.84 26.02 -22.65
C ILE A 8 5.87 26.59 -23.69
N LYS A 9 5.13 27.66 -23.38
CA LYS A 9 4.22 28.29 -24.34
C LYS A 9 4.92 28.83 -25.59
N ILE A 10 6.13 29.38 -25.44
CA ILE A 10 6.93 29.85 -26.58
C ILE A 10 7.34 28.66 -27.44
N ALA A 11 7.86 27.59 -26.83
CA ALA A 11 8.25 26.38 -27.54
C ALA A 11 7.07 25.74 -28.27
N GLU A 12 5.88 25.69 -27.64
CA GLU A 12 4.66 25.16 -28.27
C GLU A 12 4.27 25.93 -29.53
N LYS A 13 4.38 27.27 -29.51
CA LYS A 13 4.10 28.13 -30.66
C LYS A 13 5.12 27.98 -31.80
N GLN A 14 6.35 27.59 -31.46
CA GLN A 14 7.45 27.42 -32.41
C GLN A 14 7.55 25.99 -32.94
N SER A 15 6.90 25.03 -32.29
CA SER A 15 6.95 23.62 -32.68
C SER A 15 5.93 23.26 -33.76
N ASP A 16 6.38 22.44 -34.69
CA ASP A 16 5.58 21.72 -35.67
C ASP A 16 4.55 20.80 -34.98
N ASP A 17 3.49 20.42 -35.67
CA ASP A 17 2.41 19.59 -35.10
C ASP A 17 2.86 18.20 -34.58
N LYS A 18 4.04 17.72 -34.99
CA LYS A 18 4.48 16.34 -34.72
C LYS A 18 5.11 16.12 -33.34
N LYS A 19 5.93 17.04 -32.82
CA LYS A 19 6.62 16.89 -31.52
C LYS A 19 7.15 18.23 -31.02
N CYS A 20 6.79 18.62 -29.79
CA CYS A 20 7.33 19.80 -29.14
C CYS A 20 8.55 19.42 -28.28
N ILE A 21 9.70 20.06 -28.50
CA ILE A 21 10.91 19.84 -27.69
C ILE A 21 11.25 21.14 -26.95
N VAL A 22 11.26 21.06 -25.63
CA VAL A 22 11.61 22.15 -24.72
C VAL A 22 12.96 21.83 -24.10
N THR A 23 13.98 22.62 -24.42
CA THR A 23 15.31 22.48 -23.82
C THR A 23 15.53 23.63 -22.84
N LEU A 24 15.66 23.31 -21.56
CA LEU A 24 15.93 24.30 -20.52
C LEU A 24 17.42 24.66 -20.49
N GLN A 25 17.71 25.88 -20.04
CA GLN A 25 19.08 26.34 -19.86
C GLN A 25 19.75 25.54 -18.74
N LYS A 26 21.00 25.16 -18.96
CA LYS A 26 21.74 24.28 -18.06
C LYS A 26 21.83 24.88 -16.65
N ASN A 27 21.38 24.12 -15.65
CA ASN A 27 21.36 24.50 -14.23
C ASN A 27 20.63 25.81 -13.91
N GLU A 28 19.76 26.29 -14.80
CA GLU A 28 19.05 27.55 -14.62
C GLU A 28 17.88 27.40 -13.63
N HIS A 29 17.46 28.53 -13.03
CA HIS A 29 16.38 28.55 -12.04
C HIS A 29 15.08 29.08 -12.62
N TYR A 30 14.05 28.23 -12.59
CA TYR A 30 12.70 28.52 -13.06
C TYR A 30 11.69 28.53 -11.90
N PHE A 31 10.51 29.09 -12.15
CA PHE A 31 9.37 28.98 -11.25
C PHE A 31 8.09 28.58 -11.99
N ILE A 32 7.14 27.98 -11.25
CA ILE A 32 5.77 27.68 -11.67
C ILE A 32 4.82 28.46 -10.76
N LYS A 33 4.11 29.46 -11.31
CA LYS A 33 3.06 30.23 -10.60
C LYS A 33 1.64 29.78 -10.89
N LYS A 34 1.46 28.98 -11.93
CA LYS A 34 0.20 28.35 -12.32
C LYS A 34 0.53 26.97 -12.86
N THR A 35 -0.32 25.99 -12.57
CA THR A 35 -0.20 24.64 -13.13
C THR A 35 0.06 24.67 -14.62
N ILE A 36 1.08 23.94 -15.05
CA ILE A 36 1.45 23.82 -16.45
C ILE A 36 0.78 22.57 -17.01
N TYR A 37 -0.05 22.77 -18.03
CA TYR A 37 -0.79 21.71 -18.69
C TYR A 37 -0.02 21.22 -19.92
N ILE A 38 0.39 19.95 -19.92
CA ILE A 38 1.05 19.29 -21.05
C ILE A 38 -0.02 18.47 -21.80
N CYS A 39 -0.63 19.11 -22.81
CA CYS A 39 -1.77 18.58 -23.57
C CYS A 39 -1.40 18.07 -24.97
N ARG A 40 -0.11 17.93 -25.28
CA ARG A 40 0.40 17.39 -26.56
C ARG A 40 1.70 16.61 -26.33
N ASN A 41 2.08 15.79 -27.32
CA ASN A 41 3.39 15.14 -27.37
C ASN A 41 4.52 16.17 -27.14
N MET A 42 5.31 15.93 -26.10
CA MET A 42 6.30 16.88 -25.61
C MET A 42 7.50 16.17 -24.99
N GLN A 43 8.69 16.71 -25.25
CA GLN A 43 9.93 16.34 -24.56
C GLN A 43 10.50 17.56 -23.84
N ILE A 44 10.63 17.48 -22.51
CA ILE A 44 11.28 18.50 -21.69
C ILE A 44 12.65 17.98 -21.26
N GLU A 45 13.71 18.57 -21.82
CA GLU A 45 15.09 18.33 -21.42
C GLU A 45 15.53 19.41 -20.45
N GLY A 46 15.65 19.03 -19.18
CA GLY A 46 15.89 19.95 -18.08
C GLY A 46 17.33 20.44 -17.94
N ASN A 47 18.32 19.69 -18.41
CA ASN A 47 19.76 20.03 -18.28
C ASN A 47 20.19 20.45 -16.86
N GLY A 48 19.64 19.80 -15.82
CA GLY A 48 19.92 20.10 -14.42
C GLY A 48 19.18 21.33 -13.87
N ALA A 49 18.22 21.88 -14.61
CA ALA A 49 17.42 23.03 -14.16
C ALA A 49 16.68 22.76 -12.85
N VAL A 50 16.56 23.81 -12.03
CA VAL A 50 15.82 23.80 -10.77
C VAL A 50 14.55 24.60 -10.93
N ILE A 51 13.41 23.99 -10.60
CA ILE A 51 12.08 24.58 -10.76
C ILE A 51 11.46 24.73 -9.38
N GLN A 52 11.17 25.97 -8.98
CA GLN A 52 10.38 26.24 -7.78
C GLN A 52 8.88 26.18 -8.13
N ASN A 53 8.15 25.23 -7.56
CA ASN A 53 6.71 25.12 -7.70
C ASN A 53 6.01 25.89 -6.56
N GLU A 54 5.28 26.95 -6.93
CA GLU A 54 4.52 27.80 -6.01
C GLU A 54 3.01 27.47 -6.04
N THR A 55 2.65 26.29 -6.55
CA THR A 55 1.25 25.89 -6.78
C THR A 55 0.92 24.54 -6.18
N ASP A 56 -0.38 24.26 -6.02
CA ASP A 56 -0.88 22.95 -5.59
C ASP A 56 -0.50 21.83 -6.58
N LEU A 57 -0.32 22.16 -7.87
CA LEU A 57 0.02 21.19 -8.89
C LEU A 57 1.00 21.81 -9.91
N GLY A 58 2.23 21.31 -9.93
CA GLY A 58 3.29 21.78 -10.83
C GLY A 58 3.01 21.46 -12.29
N LEU A 59 3.33 20.23 -12.70
CA LEU A 59 3.12 19.75 -14.08
C LEU A 59 1.94 18.78 -14.13
N LEU A 60 1.00 19.03 -15.04
CA LEU A 60 -0.12 18.14 -15.34
C LEU A 60 0.03 17.58 -16.76
N ILE A 61 0.37 16.29 -16.86
CA ILE A 61 0.49 15.55 -18.11
C ILE A 61 -0.85 14.93 -18.46
N ALA A 62 -1.47 15.42 -19.54
CA ALA A 62 -2.78 14.97 -20.02
C ALA A 62 -2.73 14.51 -21.50
N SER A 63 -1.58 14.02 -21.95
CA SER A 63 -1.33 13.60 -23.34
C SER A 63 -0.33 12.45 -23.43
N SER A 64 -0.33 11.76 -24.57
CA SER A 64 0.59 10.66 -24.86
C SER A 64 1.96 11.14 -25.35
N ASP A 65 2.93 10.23 -25.31
CA ASP A 65 4.28 10.41 -25.85
C ASP A 65 4.98 11.62 -25.21
N VAL A 66 4.96 11.66 -23.87
CA VAL A 66 5.57 12.74 -23.08
C VAL A 66 6.82 12.23 -22.38
N LYS A 67 7.92 12.97 -22.50
CA LYS A 67 9.17 12.68 -21.81
C LYS A 67 9.63 13.89 -21.02
N ILE A 68 9.96 13.68 -19.74
CA ILE A 68 10.54 14.69 -18.86
C ILE A 68 11.84 14.14 -18.32
N SER A 69 12.93 14.89 -18.47
CA SER A 69 14.25 14.44 -18.07
C SER A 69 15.13 15.51 -17.45
N ASN A 70 16.02 15.08 -16.54
CA ASN A 70 17.15 15.86 -16.04
C ASN A 70 16.74 17.21 -15.42
N LEU A 71 15.71 17.24 -14.57
CA LEU A 71 15.29 18.45 -13.85
C LEU A 71 14.96 18.18 -12.39
N LYS A 72 14.96 19.25 -11.60
CA LYS A 72 14.54 19.26 -10.21
C LYS A 72 13.29 20.12 -10.05
N ILE A 73 12.25 19.61 -9.38
CA ILE A 73 11.07 20.37 -8.96
C ILE A 73 11.05 20.41 -7.44
N CYS A 74 11.08 21.60 -6.85
CA CYS A 74 11.00 21.84 -5.42
C CYS A 74 9.66 22.49 -5.06
N GLY A 75 9.02 22.06 -3.97
CA GLY A 75 7.83 22.71 -3.43
C GLY A 75 6.50 22.29 -4.07
N GLY A 76 5.46 22.96 -3.61
CA GLY A 76 4.07 22.81 -4.07
C GLY A 76 3.35 21.59 -3.51
N GLY A 77 2.08 21.41 -3.89
CA GLY A 77 1.28 20.26 -3.44
C GLY A 77 1.73 18.95 -4.09
N ILE A 78 1.62 18.90 -5.41
CA ILE A 78 2.02 17.79 -6.27
C ILE A 78 3.06 18.27 -7.29
N SER A 79 4.21 17.61 -7.40
CA SER A 79 5.22 18.00 -8.39
C SER A 79 4.80 17.63 -9.81
N ILE A 80 4.46 16.36 -10.06
CA ILE A 80 3.99 15.86 -11.37
C ILE A 80 2.73 15.03 -11.18
N ARG A 81 1.70 15.32 -11.99
CA ARG A 81 0.49 14.51 -12.11
C ARG A 81 0.32 14.04 -13.55
N ILE A 82 0.16 12.73 -13.73
CA ILE A 82 -0.27 12.11 -14.98
C ILE A 82 -1.75 11.80 -14.83
N ASP A 83 -2.58 12.43 -15.67
CA ASP A 83 -4.03 12.30 -15.60
C ASP A 83 -4.64 12.15 -17.00
N ASN A 84 -5.28 11.01 -17.24
CA ASN A 84 -5.85 10.71 -18.55
C ASN A 84 -7.13 11.50 -18.87
N ARG A 85 -7.80 12.07 -17.85
CA ARG A 85 -9.03 12.85 -17.99
C ARG A 85 -10.06 12.20 -18.94
N GLY A 86 -10.30 10.91 -18.75
CA GLY A 86 -11.32 10.15 -19.50
C GLY A 86 -10.90 9.76 -20.92
N LYS A 87 -9.62 9.92 -21.25
CA LYS A 87 -9.03 9.51 -22.54
C LYS A 87 -8.06 8.36 -22.34
N THR A 88 -7.55 7.83 -23.45
CA THR A 88 -6.36 6.98 -23.42
C THR A 88 -5.10 7.83 -23.59
N ILE A 89 -4.20 7.78 -22.60
CA ILE A 89 -2.85 8.34 -22.70
C ILE A 89 -1.81 7.23 -22.51
N LYS A 90 -0.68 7.33 -23.22
CA LYS A 90 0.36 6.31 -23.18
C LYS A 90 1.78 6.84 -23.39
N ASN A 91 2.77 6.01 -23.07
CA ASN A 91 4.18 6.24 -23.36
C ASN A 91 4.70 7.50 -22.66
N ILE A 92 4.62 7.52 -21.33
CA ILE A 92 5.10 8.66 -20.54
C ILE A 92 6.36 8.24 -19.79
N VAL A 93 7.41 9.05 -19.90
CA VAL A 93 8.70 8.78 -19.28
C VAL A 93 9.09 9.94 -18.38
N VAL A 94 9.33 9.66 -17.11
CA VAL A 94 9.92 10.60 -16.14
C VAL A 94 11.25 10.00 -15.70
N GLN A 95 12.36 10.60 -16.13
CA GLN A 95 13.69 10.01 -15.94
C GLN A 95 14.72 11.00 -15.41
N ASN A 96 15.62 10.56 -14.53
CA ASN A 96 16.67 11.42 -13.96
C ASN A 96 16.11 12.73 -13.37
N CYS A 97 14.93 12.67 -12.76
CA CYS A 97 14.26 13.83 -12.18
C CYS A 97 14.35 13.78 -10.66
N GLU A 98 14.37 14.95 -10.04
CA GLU A 98 14.32 15.11 -8.59
C GLU A 98 13.05 15.86 -8.19
N MET A 99 12.23 15.28 -7.31
CA MET A 99 10.99 15.87 -6.79
C MET A 99 11.18 16.06 -5.29
N LYS A 100 11.18 17.32 -4.85
CA LYS A 100 11.51 17.69 -3.47
C LYS A 100 10.49 18.58 -2.82
N ASP A 101 10.39 18.47 -1.49
CA ASP A 101 9.68 19.41 -0.61
C ASP A 101 8.19 19.60 -1.00
N TYR A 102 7.55 18.54 -1.52
CA TYR A 102 6.13 18.57 -1.86
C TYR A 102 5.26 18.37 -0.60
N ALA A 103 4.08 18.99 -0.60
CA ALA A 103 3.16 18.93 0.53
C ALA A 103 2.21 17.73 0.51
N PHE A 104 1.93 17.15 -0.66
CA PHE A 104 1.05 15.99 -0.81
C PHE A 104 1.73 14.79 -1.47
N SER A 105 2.33 14.99 -2.65
CA SER A 105 3.01 13.90 -3.37
C SER A 105 4.01 14.36 -4.41
N GLY A 106 5.11 13.63 -4.60
CA GLY A 106 6.04 13.89 -5.69
C GLY A 106 5.42 13.54 -7.04
N LEU A 107 4.79 12.37 -7.11
CA LEU A 107 4.24 11.83 -8.35
C LEU A 107 2.88 11.18 -8.15
N VAL A 108 1.89 11.64 -8.92
CA VAL A 108 0.56 11.02 -8.98
C VAL A 108 0.30 10.52 -10.39
N ILE A 109 -0.12 9.26 -10.53
CA ILE A 109 -0.48 8.64 -11.81
C ILE A 109 -1.89 8.09 -11.70
N GLY A 110 -2.81 8.57 -12.53
CA GLY A 110 -4.16 8.02 -12.58
C GLY A 110 -5.14 8.72 -13.51
N ALA A 111 -6.39 8.82 -13.05
CA ALA A 111 -7.50 9.40 -13.81
C ALA A 111 -8.41 10.22 -12.89
N SER A 112 -8.79 11.43 -13.31
CA SER A 112 -9.85 12.22 -12.67
C SER A 112 -11.24 12.04 -13.28
N GLU A 113 -11.33 11.33 -14.41
CA GLU A 113 -12.58 11.08 -15.13
C GLU A 113 -12.67 9.59 -15.52
N GLY A 114 -13.89 9.07 -15.63
CA GLY A 114 -14.16 7.66 -15.95
C GLY A 114 -13.88 7.33 -17.42
N ASN A 115 -13.89 6.03 -17.75
CA ASN A 115 -13.69 5.50 -19.11
C ASN A 115 -12.31 5.85 -19.74
N GLY A 116 -11.34 6.21 -18.92
CA GLY A 116 -9.97 6.54 -19.33
C GLY A 116 -8.98 5.39 -19.12
N MET A 117 -7.85 5.46 -19.83
CA MET A 117 -6.75 4.52 -19.68
C MET A 117 -5.40 5.24 -19.65
N THR A 118 -4.57 4.92 -18.67
CA THR A 118 -3.18 5.38 -18.54
C THR A 118 -2.27 4.16 -18.68
N GLN A 119 -1.40 4.11 -19.68
CA GLN A 119 -0.55 2.93 -19.92
C GLN A 119 0.88 3.24 -20.33
N ASN A 120 1.80 2.29 -20.15
CA ASN A 120 3.22 2.38 -20.53
C ASN A 120 3.90 3.59 -19.91
N ILE A 121 3.99 3.60 -18.57
CA ILE A 121 4.60 4.67 -17.80
C ILE A 121 5.92 4.17 -17.22
N LEU A 122 7.00 4.91 -17.49
CA LEU A 122 8.34 4.62 -16.94
C LEU A 122 8.78 5.76 -16.03
N VAL A 123 9.06 5.43 -14.78
CA VAL A 123 9.71 6.30 -13.79
C VAL A 123 11.07 5.69 -13.50
N LYS A 124 12.15 6.36 -13.91
CA LYS A 124 13.48 5.76 -13.87
C LYS A 124 14.54 6.71 -13.33
N ASP A 125 15.44 6.21 -12.49
CA ASP A 125 16.61 6.98 -12.01
C ASP A 125 16.17 8.30 -11.32
N CYS A 126 14.99 8.31 -10.69
CA CYS A 126 14.42 9.49 -10.04
C CYS A 126 14.73 9.52 -8.53
N VAL A 127 14.79 10.73 -7.99
CA VAL A 127 14.87 10.98 -6.54
C VAL A 127 13.57 11.65 -6.09
N ILE A 128 12.87 11.04 -5.14
CA ILE A 128 11.63 11.58 -4.58
C ILE A 128 11.82 11.69 -3.07
N TRP A 129 11.73 12.90 -2.54
CA TRP A 129 12.10 13.16 -1.15
C TRP A 129 11.36 14.37 -0.59
N THR A 130 11.00 14.32 0.68
CA THR A 130 10.42 15.46 1.38
C THR A 130 10.80 15.38 2.84
N GLU A 131 11.09 16.54 3.44
CA GLU A 131 11.25 16.68 4.89
C GLU A 131 9.87 16.59 5.57
N PRO A 132 9.81 16.26 6.87
CA PRO A 132 8.58 16.38 7.64
C PRO A 132 8.05 17.81 7.55
N LEU A 133 6.76 17.96 7.24
CA LEU A 133 6.10 19.26 7.28
C LEU A 133 5.94 19.68 8.73
N LYS A 134 6.09 20.97 9.05
CA LYS A 134 5.80 21.46 10.41
C LYS A 134 4.39 22.02 10.48
N LYS A 135 3.60 21.54 11.45
CA LYS A 135 2.34 22.17 11.83
C LYS A 135 2.59 23.50 12.53
N GLU A 136 1.54 24.32 12.65
CA GLU A 136 1.61 25.63 13.33
C GLU A 136 2.05 25.53 14.80
N ASP A 137 1.75 24.41 15.47
CA ASP A 137 2.18 24.12 16.85
C ASP A 137 3.62 23.59 16.93
N GLY A 138 4.33 23.52 15.80
CA GLY A 138 5.70 23.02 15.71
C GLY A 138 5.84 21.50 15.68
N THR A 139 4.73 20.75 15.70
CA THR A 139 4.76 19.29 15.56
C THR A 139 4.99 18.89 14.10
N ASP A 140 5.75 17.81 13.90
CA ASP A 140 5.96 17.27 12.57
C ASP A 140 4.68 16.59 12.06
N CYS A 141 4.38 16.82 10.79
CA CYS A 141 3.33 16.19 10.01
C CYS A 141 3.99 15.45 8.85
N VAL A 142 3.67 14.18 8.75
CA VAL A 142 4.11 13.32 7.67
C VAL A 142 3.36 13.71 6.39
N VAL A 143 4.05 13.74 5.26
CA VAL A 143 3.39 13.94 3.95
C VAL A 143 2.54 12.70 3.65
N ALA A 144 1.42 12.86 2.95
CA ALA A 144 0.53 11.73 2.69
C ALA A 144 1.26 10.60 1.93
N LEU A 145 1.80 10.85 0.72
CA LEU A 145 2.32 9.77 -0.15
C LEU A 145 3.46 10.27 -1.05
N ASP A 146 4.56 9.54 -1.24
CA ASP A 146 5.61 9.97 -2.18
C ASP A 146 5.22 9.70 -3.65
N VAL A 147 4.66 8.51 -3.92
CA VAL A 147 4.11 8.11 -5.22
C VAL A 147 2.72 7.50 -5.04
N LEU A 148 1.75 8.04 -5.77
CA LEU A 148 0.39 7.50 -5.83
C LEU A 148 0.09 6.93 -7.22
N LEU A 149 -0.24 5.63 -7.26
CA LEU A 149 -0.70 4.89 -8.42
C LEU A 149 -2.19 4.58 -8.25
N THR A 150 -3.05 5.21 -9.03
CA THR A 150 -4.50 4.97 -8.92
C THR A 150 -5.15 4.84 -10.27
N ALA A 151 -6.11 3.92 -10.42
CA ALA A 151 -6.91 3.88 -11.64
C ALA A 151 -7.96 5.01 -11.64
N GLY A 152 -8.38 5.52 -10.48
CA GLY A 152 -9.35 6.61 -10.38
C GLY A 152 -9.17 7.44 -9.10
N PHE A 153 -9.18 8.76 -9.25
CA PHE A 153 -9.08 9.72 -8.16
C PHE A 153 -10.19 10.78 -8.25
N SER A 154 -11.10 10.79 -7.27
CA SER A 154 -12.22 11.73 -7.25
C SER A 154 -12.81 11.88 -5.85
N ASP A 155 -13.02 13.12 -5.42
CA ASP A 155 -13.63 13.45 -4.12
C ASP A 155 -15.14 13.64 -4.18
N LYS A 156 -15.77 13.57 -5.36
CA LYS A 156 -17.18 13.97 -5.55
C LYS A 156 -17.96 13.09 -6.50
N LYS A 157 -17.31 12.58 -7.54
CA LYS A 157 -17.96 11.87 -8.64
C LYS A 157 -17.63 10.40 -8.55
N ASN A 158 -18.64 9.56 -8.78
CA ASN A 158 -18.42 8.15 -9.07
C ASN A 158 -17.58 8.04 -10.35
N LEU A 159 -16.60 7.14 -10.34
CA LEU A 159 -15.81 6.82 -11.53
C LEU A 159 -16.02 5.35 -11.89
N GLU A 160 -16.03 5.08 -13.18
CA GLU A 160 -16.14 3.72 -13.69
C GLU A 160 -15.22 3.46 -14.88
N ASN A 161 -14.89 2.19 -15.07
CA ASN A 161 -14.18 1.67 -16.25
C ASN A 161 -12.84 2.35 -16.52
N THR A 162 -12.07 2.65 -15.48
CA THR A 162 -10.71 3.20 -15.62
C THR A 162 -9.65 2.10 -15.53
N LEU A 163 -8.53 2.31 -16.22
CA LEU A 163 -7.41 1.39 -16.23
C LEU A 163 -6.07 2.13 -16.09
N LEU A 164 -5.27 1.71 -15.11
CA LEU A 164 -3.84 2.01 -15.03
C LEU A 164 -3.05 0.73 -15.35
N LYS A 165 -2.20 0.76 -16.37
CA LYS A 165 -1.52 -0.43 -16.88
C LYS A 165 -0.04 -0.17 -17.17
N ASP A 166 0.81 -1.17 -17.05
CA ASP A 166 2.21 -1.15 -17.52
C ASP A 166 3.00 0.03 -16.90
N VAL A 167 3.08 0.07 -15.56
CA VAL A 167 3.86 1.07 -14.83
C VAL A 167 5.14 0.44 -14.27
N VAL A 168 6.27 1.05 -14.60
CA VAL A 168 7.59 0.62 -14.14
C VAL A 168 8.22 1.74 -13.33
N ILE A 169 8.56 1.46 -12.07
CA ILE A 169 9.38 2.31 -11.21
C ILE A 169 10.70 1.59 -10.97
N ASP A 170 11.79 2.09 -11.54
CA ASP A 170 13.06 1.37 -11.61
C ASP A 170 14.26 2.27 -11.25
N HIS A 171 15.22 1.75 -10.48
CA HIS A 171 16.41 2.48 -10.04
C HIS A 171 16.11 3.84 -9.36
N CYS A 172 14.96 3.95 -8.68
CA CYS A 172 14.57 5.17 -7.98
C CYS A 172 15.11 5.19 -6.53
N SER A 173 15.32 6.39 -5.99
CA SER A 173 15.59 6.62 -4.57
C SER A 173 14.44 7.42 -3.96
N ILE A 174 13.55 6.75 -3.24
CA ILE A 174 12.43 7.38 -2.53
C ILE A 174 12.79 7.43 -1.04
N LYS A 175 12.82 8.64 -0.48
CA LYS A 175 13.31 8.91 0.87
C LYS A 175 12.38 9.83 1.67
N GLY A 176 11.14 10.03 1.22
CA GLY A 176 10.24 10.98 1.85
C GLY A 176 9.78 10.52 3.23
N HIS A 177 9.67 11.46 4.17
CA HIS A 177 8.90 11.26 5.40
C HIS A 177 7.41 11.25 5.05
N SER A 178 6.94 10.08 4.61
CA SER A 178 5.59 9.86 4.09
C SER A 178 4.84 8.76 4.84
N ILE A 179 3.51 8.77 4.79
CA ILE A 179 2.72 7.63 5.28
C ILE A 179 3.09 6.42 4.42
N CYS A 180 3.08 6.56 3.10
CA CYS A 180 3.58 5.54 2.19
C CYS A 180 4.56 6.09 1.14
N ASN A 181 5.66 5.37 0.89
CA ASN A 181 6.52 5.70 -0.26
C ASN A 181 5.77 5.43 -1.58
N ILE A 182 5.13 4.28 -1.74
CA ILE A 182 4.36 3.95 -2.94
C ILE A 182 3.01 3.36 -2.54
N MET A 183 1.92 3.99 -2.98
CA MET A 183 0.57 3.47 -2.79
C MET A 183 -0.09 3.19 -4.13
N SER A 184 -0.62 1.97 -4.28
CA SER A 184 -1.40 1.52 -5.43
C SER A 184 -2.83 1.19 -5.00
N VAL A 185 -3.80 1.92 -5.53
CA VAL A 185 -5.21 1.81 -5.14
C VAL A 185 -6.14 1.96 -6.35
N PRO A 186 -7.04 1.00 -6.64
CA PRO A 186 -7.91 1.10 -7.81
C PRO A 186 -8.79 2.36 -7.83
N GLY A 187 -9.34 2.76 -6.68
CA GLY A 187 -10.17 3.95 -6.54
C GLY A 187 -9.90 4.67 -5.22
N LEU A 188 -9.65 5.99 -5.29
CA LEU A 188 -9.31 6.82 -4.14
C LEU A 188 -10.17 8.10 -4.10
N SER A 189 -10.68 8.41 -2.90
CA SER A 189 -11.20 9.73 -2.50
C SER A 189 -10.33 10.23 -1.36
N ALA A 190 -9.83 11.47 -1.48
CA ALA A 190 -9.10 12.13 -0.42
C ALA A 190 -10.05 12.87 0.55
N ASN A 191 -11.34 12.90 0.27
CA ASN A 191 -12.36 13.51 1.12
C ASN A 191 -13.05 12.46 2.03
N PRO A 192 -12.87 12.52 3.36
CA PRO A 192 -13.48 11.57 4.30
C PRO A 192 -15.00 11.73 4.46
N ASP A 193 -15.56 12.87 4.05
CA ASP A 193 -17.01 13.14 4.10
C ASP A 193 -17.72 12.74 2.80
N SER A 194 -16.97 12.22 1.82
CA SER A 194 -17.48 11.82 0.52
C SER A 194 -17.21 10.34 0.28
N THR A 195 -18.24 9.61 -0.14
CA THR A 195 -18.16 8.18 -0.43
C THR A 195 -18.47 7.87 -1.91
N PRO A 196 -17.71 8.43 -2.87
CA PRO A 196 -17.91 8.11 -4.27
C PRO A 196 -17.72 6.61 -4.50
N VAL A 197 -18.44 6.10 -5.49
CA VAL A 197 -18.34 4.71 -5.90
C VAL A 197 -17.34 4.59 -7.04
N PHE A 198 -16.39 3.68 -6.88
CA PHE A 198 -15.44 3.31 -7.93
C PHE A 198 -15.81 1.93 -8.41
N LYS A 199 -16.22 1.83 -9.68
CA LYS A 199 -16.72 0.59 -10.27
C LYS A 199 -15.83 0.15 -11.41
N ASN A 200 -15.40 -1.11 -11.41
CA ASN A 200 -14.56 -1.66 -12.49
C ASN A 200 -13.31 -0.79 -12.77
N CYS A 201 -12.68 -0.27 -11.71
CA CYS A 201 -11.41 0.45 -11.76
C CYS A 201 -10.26 -0.57 -11.58
N ARG A 202 -9.23 -0.48 -12.42
CA ARG A 202 -8.35 -1.61 -12.69
C ARG A 202 -6.89 -1.17 -12.69
N ILE A 203 -6.05 -1.89 -11.96
CA ILE A 203 -4.60 -1.70 -11.96
C ILE A 203 -3.95 -3.00 -12.45
N GLU A 204 -3.13 -2.91 -13.48
CA GLU A 204 -2.50 -4.06 -14.12
C GLU A 204 -1.01 -3.79 -14.36
N ASP A 205 -0.19 -4.84 -14.22
CA ASP A 205 1.20 -4.84 -14.71
C ASP A 205 2.04 -3.71 -14.10
N ILE A 206 2.15 -3.72 -12.77
CA ILE A 206 2.94 -2.75 -12.01
C ILE A 206 4.22 -3.41 -11.51
N SER A 207 5.35 -2.75 -11.72
CA SER A 207 6.65 -3.21 -11.25
C SER A 207 7.42 -2.12 -10.51
N VAL A 208 7.95 -2.47 -9.35
CA VAL A 208 8.88 -1.65 -8.57
C VAL A 208 10.18 -2.43 -8.38
N THR A 209 11.24 -1.97 -9.04
CA THR A 209 12.49 -2.73 -9.13
C THR A 209 13.73 -1.91 -8.82
N ASN A 210 14.75 -2.58 -8.27
CA ASN A 210 16.10 -2.04 -8.08
C ASN A 210 16.15 -0.67 -7.39
N SER A 211 15.17 -0.38 -6.54
CA SER A 211 14.97 0.93 -5.93
C SER A 211 15.33 0.91 -4.44
N LYS A 212 15.64 2.10 -3.93
CA LYS A 212 15.92 2.34 -2.50
C LYS A 212 14.74 3.11 -1.93
N LEU A 213 14.00 2.50 -1.01
CA LEU A 213 12.76 3.01 -0.42
C LEU A 213 12.95 3.12 1.09
N ILE A 214 13.06 4.34 1.60
CA ILE A 214 13.43 4.61 2.99
C ILE A 214 12.55 5.74 3.53
N GLY A 215 12.32 5.75 4.83
CA GLY A 215 11.72 6.90 5.52
C GLY A 215 10.19 6.89 5.57
N SER A 216 9.54 5.85 5.03
CA SER A 216 8.10 5.65 5.23
C SER A 216 7.80 5.46 6.71
N ASP A 217 6.91 6.28 7.26
CA ASP A 217 6.48 6.16 8.64
C ASP A 217 5.48 5.02 8.79
N ASP A 218 4.52 4.86 7.87
CA ASP A 218 3.59 3.73 7.85
C ASP A 218 4.07 2.61 6.91
N THR A 219 3.57 2.57 5.67
CA THR A 219 3.76 1.44 4.77
C THR A 219 4.61 1.79 3.55
N VAL A 220 5.77 1.17 3.36
CA VAL A 220 6.68 1.51 2.24
C VAL A 220 6.01 1.26 0.89
N ILE A 221 5.52 0.05 0.61
CA ILE A 221 4.74 -0.23 -0.60
C ILE A 221 3.39 -0.86 -0.24
N ALA A 222 2.32 -0.18 -0.64
CA ALA A 222 0.95 -0.56 -0.36
C ALA A 222 0.17 -0.81 -1.66
N ALA A 223 -0.15 -2.06 -1.98
CA ALA A 223 -1.18 -2.38 -2.97
C ALA A 223 -2.49 -2.62 -2.23
N GLN A 224 -3.37 -1.62 -2.18
CA GLN A 224 -4.51 -1.62 -1.26
C GLN A 224 -5.76 -1.01 -1.90
N ALA A 225 -6.91 -1.66 -1.77
CA ALA A 225 -8.21 -1.05 -2.10
C ALA A 225 -8.87 -0.47 -0.85
N ASN A 226 -8.18 0.50 -0.24
CA ASN A 226 -8.65 1.18 0.95
C ASN A 226 -9.55 2.38 0.59
N TYR A 227 -10.12 3.01 1.61
CA TYR A 227 -10.74 4.34 1.61
C TYR A 227 -12.26 4.42 1.39
N ILE A 228 -12.90 3.74 0.42
CA ILE A 228 -14.33 3.97 0.10
C ILE A 228 -14.97 2.80 -0.69
N ASN A 229 -16.22 2.98 -1.14
CA ASN A 229 -17.04 2.04 -1.93
C ASN A 229 -16.38 1.65 -3.27
N ASN A 230 -15.45 0.70 -3.23
CA ASN A 230 -14.97 0.00 -4.41
C ASN A 230 -15.90 -1.18 -4.71
N GLU A 231 -16.34 -1.30 -5.96
CA GLU A 231 -17.18 -2.40 -6.45
C GLU A 231 -16.52 -3.05 -7.67
N SER A 232 -16.27 -4.35 -7.61
CA SER A 232 -15.71 -5.12 -8.74
C SER A 232 -14.40 -4.53 -9.30
N CYS A 233 -13.58 -3.91 -8.44
CA CYS A 233 -12.26 -3.41 -8.81
C CYS A 233 -11.22 -4.52 -8.67
N TYR A 234 -10.09 -4.38 -9.35
CA TYR A 234 -9.02 -5.37 -9.24
C TYR A 234 -7.62 -4.79 -9.42
N CYS A 235 -6.66 -5.49 -8.83
CA CYS A 235 -5.23 -5.30 -9.04
C CYS A 235 -4.62 -6.62 -9.52
N GLN A 236 -3.84 -6.59 -10.60
CA GLN A 236 -3.24 -7.79 -11.19
C GLN A 236 -1.77 -7.56 -11.58
N ASN A 237 -0.95 -8.59 -11.37
CA ASN A 237 0.46 -8.62 -11.77
C ASN A 237 1.25 -7.47 -11.13
N PHE A 238 1.35 -7.51 -9.80
CA PHE A 238 2.07 -6.52 -9.00
C PHE A 238 3.39 -7.13 -8.52
N ILE A 239 4.50 -6.61 -9.04
CA ILE A 239 5.84 -7.17 -8.83
C ILE A 239 6.72 -6.16 -8.08
N VAL A 240 7.23 -6.56 -6.93
CA VAL A 240 8.22 -5.80 -6.16
C VAL A 240 9.47 -6.65 -6.04
N CYS A 241 10.56 -6.22 -6.69
CA CYS A 241 11.75 -7.06 -6.83
C CYS A 241 13.07 -6.29 -6.63
N ASN A 242 14.01 -6.92 -5.91
CA ASN A 242 15.38 -6.42 -5.72
C ASN A 242 15.47 -5.00 -5.11
N ASN A 243 14.55 -4.63 -4.22
CA ASN A 243 14.58 -3.32 -3.57
C ASN A 243 15.31 -3.36 -2.21
N GLU A 244 15.88 -2.22 -1.81
CA GLU A 244 16.34 -1.95 -0.45
C GLU A 244 15.27 -1.15 0.27
N ILE A 245 14.76 -1.67 1.37
CA ILE A 245 13.58 -1.16 2.08
C ILE A 245 13.92 -0.96 3.55
N GLU A 246 13.72 0.27 4.03
CA GLU A 246 13.61 0.56 5.46
C GLU A 246 12.17 0.97 5.75
N PHE A 247 11.52 0.29 6.69
CA PHE A 247 10.10 0.50 6.97
C PHE A 247 9.85 0.89 8.43
N GLY A 248 8.95 1.86 8.62
CA GLY A 248 8.38 2.19 9.92
C GLY A 248 7.45 1.08 10.37
N LEU A 249 6.23 1.05 9.85
CA LEU A 249 5.16 0.13 10.26
C LEU A 249 5.06 -1.12 9.41
N THR A 250 4.97 -0.98 8.09
CA THR A 250 4.87 -2.10 7.17
C THR A 250 5.83 -1.97 6.00
N GLY A 251 6.57 -3.03 5.67
CA GLY A 251 7.42 -3.04 4.48
C GLY A 251 6.59 -3.14 3.20
N LEU A 252 6.08 -4.33 2.92
CA LEU A 252 5.27 -4.61 1.73
C LEU A 252 3.87 -5.06 2.14
N SER A 253 2.84 -4.53 1.49
CA SER A 253 1.46 -4.97 1.74
C SER A 253 0.64 -5.17 0.47
N ALA A 254 -0.24 -6.17 0.53
CA ALA A 254 -1.35 -6.35 -0.40
C ALA A 254 -2.64 -6.50 0.41
N SER A 255 -3.59 -5.56 0.24
CA SER A 255 -4.89 -5.55 0.92
C SER A 255 -6.04 -5.45 -0.09
N ALA A 256 -6.80 -6.52 -0.29
CA ALA A 256 -7.86 -6.51 -1.32
C ALA A 256 -9.06 -5.66 -0.93
N GLY A 257 -9.33 -5.38 0.34
CA GLY A 257 -10.36 -4.41 0.69
C GLY A 257 -10.22 -3.96 2.13
N SER A 258 -10.29 -2.65 2.37
CA SER A 258 -10.38 -2.11 3.73
C SER A 258 -11.13 -0.77 3.72
N PRO A 259 -12.48 -0.79 3.67
CA PRO A 259 -13.26 0.44 3.68
C PRO A 259 -13.00 1.24 4.95
N MET A 260 -12.77 2.55 4.82
CA MET A 260 -12.84 3.46 5.96
C MET A 260 -14.30 3.80 6.31
N THR A 261 -15.15 3.84 5.29
CA THR A 261 -16.59 4.06 5.38
C THR A 261 -17.31 3.23 4.31
N GLY A 262 -18.59 2.92 4.53
CA GLY A 262 -19.42 2.19 3.58
C GLY A 262 -19.12 0.69 3.49
N LYS A 263 -19.19 0.15 2.27
CA LYS A 263 -19.08 -1.28 1.99
C LYS A 263 -18.16 -1.53 0.81
N VAL A 264 -17.30 -2.52 0.96
CA VAL A 264 -16.49 -3.08 -0.13
C VAL A 264 -16.96 -4.50 -0.42
N GLU A 265 -17.19 -4.81 -1.69
CA GLU A 265 -17.62 -6.12 -2.14
C GLU A 265 -16.91 -6.53 -3.45
N LYS A 266 -16.45 -7.79 -3.50
CA LYS A 266 -15.86 -8.41 -4.69
C LYS A 266 -14.64 -7.65 -5.24
N ILE A 267 -13.66 -7.40 -4.39
CA ILE A 267 -12.37 -6.85 -4.84
C ILE A 267 -11.34 -7.96 -4.91
N PHE A 268 -10.57 -7.98 -6.00
CA PHE A 268 -9.68 -9.10 -6.30
C PHE A 268 -8.27 -8.61 -6.60
N PHE A 269 -7.30 -9.14 -5.85
CA PHE A 269 -5.89 -8.94 -6.10
C PHE A 269 -5.30 -10.28 -6.53
N ARG A 270 -4.57 -10.32 -7.65
CA ARG A 270 -3.99 -11.57 -8.15
C ARG A 270 -2.61 -11.40 -8.75
N GLU A 271 -1.83 -12.47 -8.74
CA GLU A 271 -0.46 -12.48 -9.28
C GLU A 271 0.43 -11.44 -8.59
N ILE A 272 0.58 -11.57 -7.27
CA ILE A 272 1.41 -10.66 -6.46
C ILE A 272 2.76 -11.32 -6.20
N LYS A 273 3.86 -10.61 -6.47
CA LYS A 273 5.21 -11.14 -6.33
C LYS A 273 6.10 -10.20 -5.54
N PHE A 274 6.56 -10.66 -4.38
CA PHE A 274 7.55 -9.96 -3.54
C PHE A 274 8.83 -10.79 -3.51
N ILE A 275 9.83 -10.37 -4.30
CA ILE A 275 10.98 -11.21 -4.64
C ILE A 275 12.30 -10.51 -4.32
N ASN A 276 13.22 -11.19 -3.63
CA ASN A 276 14.61 -10.74 -3.41
C ASN A 276 14.75 -9.33 -2.81
N ASN A 277 13.76 -8.84 -2.05
CA ASN A 277 13.86 -7.54 -1.38
C ASN A 277 14.69 -7.68 -0.10
N LYS A 278 15.42 -6.63 0.24
CA LYS A 278 16.14 -6.49 1.52
C LYS A 278 15.37 -5.50 2.38
N MET A 279 14.80 -5.97 3.47
CA MET A 279 13.91 -5.21 4.33
C MET A 279 14.50 -5.13 5.74
N HIS A 280 14.53 -3.92 6.29
CA HIS A 280 14.96 -3.64 7.65
C HIS A 280 13.92 -2.80 8.38
N GLY A 281 13.49 -3.24 9.56
CA GLY A 281 12.56 -2.47 10.38
C GLY A 281 13.27 -1.32 11.08
N ARG A 282 12.73 -0.09 10.98
CA ARG A 282 13.26 1.08 11.70
C ARG A 282 13.09 0.88 13.21
N LYS A 283 14.13 1.13 14.01
CA LYS A 283 14.06 1.02 15.48
C LYS A 283 13.20 2.14 16.06
N ASN A 284 12.64 1.90 17.25
CA ASN A 284 11.95 2.93 18.05
C ASN A 284 10.82 3.66 17.30
N VAL A 285 10.15 3.01 16.35
CA VAL A 285 8.90 3.54 15.76
C VAL A 285 7.83 3.64 16.84
N GLY A 286 8.07 2.97 17.97
CA GLY A 286 7.16 2.92 19.09
C GLY A 286 5.90 2.23 18.66
N GLU A 287 5.93 1.37 17.62
CA GLU A 287 4.84 0.68 16.92
C GLU A 287 5.23 -0.76 16.52
N THR A 288 4.28 -1.71 16.43
CA THR A 288 4.59 -3.11 16.03
C THR A 288 4.80 -3.19 14.51
N ARG A 289 5.96 -3.66 14.07
CA ARG A 289 6.38 -3.57 12.67
C ARG A 289 6.19 -4.90 11.95
N THR A 290 5.64 -4.87 10.74
CA THR A 290 5.39 -6.04 9.88
C THR A 290 6.16 -5.94 8.57
N ALA A 291 7.05 -6.89 8.27
CA ALA A 291 7.83 -6.79 7.04
C ALA A 291 6.97 -7.02 5.79
N ILE A 292 6.15 -8.08 5.76
CA ILE A 292 5.23 -8.38 4.66
C ILE A 292 3.85 -8.75 5.20
N GLY A 293 2.81 -8.04 4.74
CA GLY A 293 1.41 -8.28 5.10
C GLY A 293 0.52 -8.58 3.90
N ILE A 294 -0.19 -9.71 3.92
CA ILE A 294 -1.21 -10.07 2.92
C ILE A 294 -2.58 -10.15 3.62
N GLY A 295 -3.56 -9.38 3.15
CA GLY A 295 -4.89 -9.25 3.78
C GLY A 295 -6.03 -9.20 2.76
N ALA A 296 -6.95 -10.17 2.72
CA ALA A 296 -8.04 -10.10 1.73
C ALA A 296 -9.18 -9.14 2.09
N GLY A 297 -9.43 -8.93 3.38
CA GLY A 297 -10.41 -7.97 3.87
C GLY A 297 -10.00 -7.39 5.22
N GLY A 298 -10.16 -6.08 5.38
CA GLY A 298 -9.81 -5.28 6.54
C GLY A 298 -10.97 -4.42 7.02
N ILE A 299 -11.11 -4.22 8.34
CA ILE A 299 -11.97 -3.18 8.91
C ILE A 299 -11.23 -2.48 10.04
N ASN A 300 -11.13 -1.15 9.96
CA ASN A 300 -10.33 -0.36 10.89
C ASN A 300 -11.06 0.87 11.47
N TYR A 301 -12.36 1.08 11.20
CA TYR A 301 -13.05 2.35 11.55
C TYR A 301 -14.55 2.18 11.85
N LYS A 302 -15.37 3.12 11.34
CA LYS A 302 -16.84 3.22 11.45
C LYS A 302 -17.55 1.91 11.04
N PRO A 303 -18.86 1.76 11.31
CA PRO A 303 -19.62 0.58 10.87
C PRO A 303 -19.45 0.36 9.37
N THR A 304 -18.75 -0.71 9.02
CA THR A 304 -18.33 -1.00 7.64
C THR A 304 -18.36 -2.49 7.37
N SER A 305 -18.36 -2.88 6.10
CA SER A 305 -18.30 -4.29 5.74
C SER A 305 -17.38 -4.55 4.56
N CYS A 306 -16.62 -5.65 4.66
CA CYS A 306 -15.81 -6.17 3.57
C CYS A 306 -16.26 -7.61 3.29
N ASN A 307 -16.79 -7.82 2.09
CA ASN A 307 -17.43 -9.09 1.73
C ASN A 307 -16.87 -9.64 0.41
N LYS A 308 -16.59 -10.94 0.39
CA LYS A 308 -16.21 -11.67 -0.84
C LYS A 308 -15.00 -11.08 -1.56
N SER A 309 -14.08 -10.44 -0.83
CA SER A 309 -12.83 -9.92 -1.37
C SER A 309 -11.73 -10.99 -1.29
N GLY A 310 -10.81 -10.97 -2.25
CA GLY A 310 -9.89 -12.08 -2.47
C GLY A 310 -8.47 -11.65 -2.84
N ILE A 311 -7.48 -12.38 -2.31
CA ILE A 311 -6.10 -12.36 -2.82
C ILE A 311 -5.72 -13.75 -3.34
N GLU A 312 -5.15 -13.81 -4.54
CA GLU A 312 -4.83 -15.07 -5.21
C GLU A 312 -3.42 -15.07 -5.81
N ASN A 313 -2.76 -16.24 -5.81
CA ASN A 313 -1.49 -16.47 -6.51
C ASN A 313 -0.41 -15.47 -6.06
N VAL A 314 0.03 -15.63 -4.80
CA VAL A 314 1.06 -14.78 -4.19
C VAL A 314 2.36 -15.56 -4.05
N GLU A 315 3.46 -14.97 -4.51
CA GLU A 315 4.82 -15.50 -4.34
C GLU A 315 5.66 -14.53 -3.49
N ILE A 316 6.09 -14.99 -2.31
CA ILE A 316 7.01 -14.29 -1.41
C ILE A 316 8.29 -15.10 -1.34
N LYS A 317 9.33 -14.68 -2.07
CA LYS A 317 10.51 -15.52 -2.30
C LYS A 317 11.83 -14.78 -2.25
N GLY A 318 12.83 -15.39 -1.60
CA GLY A 318 14.20 -14.88 -1.60
C GLY A 318 14.41 -13.57 -0.83
N ASN A 319 13.40 -13.10 -0.08
CA ASN A 319 13.52 -11.84 0.65
C ASN A 319 14.41 -12.01 1.89
N THR A 320 15.11 -10.95 2.26
CA THR A 320 15.86 -10.83 3.52
C THR A 320 15.12 -9.85 4.41
N ILE A 321 14.72 -10.28 5.62
CA ILE A 321 13.98 -9.49 6.60
C ILE A 321 14.80 -9.44 7.89
N ILE A 322 15.07 -8.25 8.39
CA ILE A 322 15.95 -8.05 9.54
C ILE A 322 15.33 -7.08 10.56
N GLU A 323 15.34 -7.46 11.84
CA GLU A 323 15.04 -6.62 13.01
C GLU A 323 13.61 -6.03 13.02
N CYS A 324 12.59 -6.88 13.13
CA CYS A 324 11.18 -6.47 13.27
C CYS A 324 10.35 -7.41 14.15
N GLU A 325 9.16 -6.99 14.56
CA GLU A 325 8.29 -7.80 15.42
C GLU A 325 7.56 -8.91 14.64
N ARG A 326 7.13 -8.62 13.41
CA ARG A 326 6.35 -9.54 12.57
C ARG A 326 7.04 -9.68 11.20
N GLY A 327 7.35 -10.90 10.81
CA GLY A 327 7.98 -11.23 9.53
C GLY A 327 6.97 -11.22 8.39
N ILE A 328 6.43 -12.41 8.09
CA ILE A 328 5.45 -12.60 7.02
C ILE A 328 4.09 -12.97 7.62
N THR A 329 3.10 -12.10 7.38
CA THR A 329 1.75 -12.24 7.91
C THR A 329 0.74 -12.42 6.77
N VAL A 330 -0.14 -13.42 6.90
CA VAL A 330 -1.23 -13.68 5.94
C VAL A 330 -2.54 -13.77 6.70
N SER A 331 -3.52 -12.98 6.29
CA SER A 331 -4.87 -13.00 6.84
C SER A 331 -5.96 -12.90 5.77
N ALA A 332 -7.05 -13.66 5.94
CA ALA A 332 -8.18 -13.56 5.00
C ALA A 332 -9.16 -12.46 5.41
N GLY A 333 -9.55 -12.41 6.69
CA GLY A 333 -10.22 -11.26 7.28
C GLY A 333 -9.40 -10.73 8.45
N TYR A 334 -9.18 -9.43 8.52
CA TYR A 334 -8.56 -8.81 9.70
C TYR A 334 -9.29 -7.55 10.15
N SER A 335 -9.25 -7.29 11.44
CA SER A 335 -9.70 -6.02 12.02
C SER A 335 -8.75 -5.64 13.14
N MET A 336 -8.16 -4.44 13.05
CA MET A 336 -7.15 -3.99 14.00
C MET A 336 -7.70 -3.18 15.17
N ILE A 337 -9.01 -2.88 15.17
CA ILE A 337 -9.70 -2.18 16.26
C ILE A 337 -11.09 -2.78 16.49
N ASP A 338 -11.69 -2.51 17.65
CA ASP A 338 -13.12 -2.72 17.83
C ASP A 338 -13.86 -1.74 16.90
N ALA A 339 -14.38 -2.23 15.77
CA ALA A 339 -15.17 -1.42 14.86
C ALA A 339 -16.61 -1.30 15.36
N ASP A 340 -17.22 -0.11 15.21
CA ASP A 340 -18.58 0.11 15.68
C ASP A 340 -19.58 -0.88 15.05
N ALA A 341 -20.52 -1.35 15.86
CA ALA A 341 -21.58 -2.24 15.39
C ALA A 341 -22.55 -1.48 14.44
N PRO A 342 -23.05 -2.12 13.37
CA PRO A 342 -22.70 -3.45 12.88
C PRO A 342 -21.53 -3.41 11.87
N SER A 343 -20.40 -4.05 12.19
CA SER A 343 -19.29 -4.26 11.25
C SER A 343 -19.15 -5.73 10.84
N GLU A 344 -18.81 -6.01 9.58
CA GLU A 344 -18.81 -7.38 9.03
C GLU A 344 -17.64 -7.71 8.09
N LEU A 345 -16.89 -8.77 8.43
CA LEU A 345 -15.90 -9.41 7.55
C LEU A 345 -16.42 -10.78 7.12
N ARG A 346 -16.92 -10.90 5.89
CA ARG A 346 -17.52 -12.16 5.43
C ARG A 346 -16.95 -12.71 4.13
N GLU A 347 -16.71 -14.01 4.13
CA GLU A 347 -16.34 -14.77 2.92
C GLU A 347 -15.10 -14.21 2.19
N ASN A 348 -14.23 -13.48 2.89
CA ASN A 348 -12.97 -13.01 2.33
C ASN A 348 -11.96 -14.14 2.30
N TYR A 349 -11.05 -14.11 1.33
CA TYR A 349 -10.18 -15.25 1.11
C TYR A 349 -8.79 -14.93 0.61
N VAL A 350 -7.83 -15.75 1.02
CA VAL A 350 -6.49 -15.77 0.47
C VAL A 350 -6.20 -17.16 -0.07
N ARG A 351 -5.78 -17.30 -1.33
CA ARG A 351 -5.50 -18.61 -1.93
C ARG A 351 -4.21 -18.67 -2.73
N ASN A 352 -3.60 -19.85 -2.77
CA ASN A 352 -2.40 -20.17 -3.55
C ASN A 352 -1.23 -19.24 -3.17
N ILE A 353 -0.72 -19.42 -1.95
CA ILE A 353 0.36 -18.61 -1.39
C ILE A 353 1.61 -19.45 -1.29
N ILE A 354 2.71 -18.96 -1.85
CA ILE A 354 4.02 -19.61 -1.82
C ILE A 354 4.99 -18.68 -1.10
N ILE A 355 5.48 -19.12 0.06
CA ILE A 355 6.50 -18.45 0.87
C ILE A 355 7.75 -19.34 0.86
N LYS A 356 8.78 -18.93 0.13
CA LYS A 356 9.91 -19.82 -0.16
C LYS A 356 11.28 -19.13 -0.10
N SER A 357 12.25 -19.77 0.53
CA SER A 357 13.66 -19.33 0.51
C SER A 357 13.87 -17.90 1.03
N ASN A 358 13.05 -17.44 1.97
CA ASN A 358 13.27 -16.17 2.66
C ASN A 358 14.24 -16.35 3.82
N TYR A 359 15.03 -15.32 4.13
CA TYR A 359 15.91 -15.26 5.30
C TYR A 359 15.35 -14.22 6.28
N LEU A 360 15.03 -14.65 7.50
CA LEU A 360 14.50 -13.82 8.57
C LEU A 360 15.51 -13.82 9.72
N LYS A 361 15.97 -12.63 10.12
CA LYS A 361 16.93 -12.48 11.21
C LYS A 361 16.43 -11.49 12.26
N ASP A 362 16.51 -11.85 13.54
CA ASP A 362 16.08 -11.01 14.66
C ASP A 362 14.61 -10.58 14.50
N VAL A 363 13.76 -11.54 14.14
CA VAL A 363 12.32 -11.35 13.89
C VAL A 363 11.52 -12.06 14.97
N GLN A 364 10.75 -11.32 15.78
CA GLN A 364 10.06 -11.92 16.94
C GLN A 364 9.04 -12.99 16.53
N ASN A 365 8.19 -12.72 15.53
CA ASN A 365 7.22 -13.65 14.98
C ASN A 365 7.49 -13.84 13.49
N CYS A 366 8.11 -14.96 13.12
CA CYS A 366 8.55 -15.20 11.75
C CYS A 366 7.37 -15.36 10.78
N PHE A 367 6.41 -16.24 11.11
CA PHE A 367 5.26 -16.55 10.26
C PHE A 367 3.95 -16.50 11.04
N MET A 368 2.99 -15.73 10.55
CA MET A 368 1.66 -15.57 11.16
C MET A 368 0.57 -15.80 10.12
N PHE A 369 -0.26 -16.83 10.29
CA PHE A 369 -1.30 -17.22 9.34
C PHE A 369 -2.65 -17.35 10.02
N TYR A 370 -3.57 -16.43 9.72
CA TYR A 370 -4.88 -16.39 10.37
C TYR A 370 -6.01 -16.26 9.36
N ALA A 371 -6.94 -17.22 9.29
CA ALA A 371 -8.10 -17.02 8.42
C ALA A 371 -8.96 -15.83 8.89
N ALA A 372 -9.06 -15.62 10.20
CA ALA A 372 -9.58 -14.41 10.81
C ALA A 372 -8.63 -13.88 11.89
N TRP A 373 -8.32 -12.59 11.84
CA TRP A 373 -7.49 -11.91 12.83
C TRP A 373 -8.18 -10.67 13.38
N ILE A 374 -8.63 -10.69 14.64
CA ILE A 374 -9.27 -9.55 15.28
C ILE A 374 -8.37 -9.08 16.44
N GLU A 375 -7.83 -7.90 16.32
CA GLU A 375 -7.25 -7.17 17.44
C GLU A 375 -8.29 -6.14 17.89
N GLY A 376 -9.35 -6.59 18.56
CA GLY A 376 -10.38 -5.72 19.12
C GLY A 376 -9.79 -4.92 20.28
N ARG A 377 -9.21 -3.76 19.94
CA ARG A 377 -8.57 -2.88 20.91
C ARG A 377 -9.64 -2.18 21.73
N ARG A 378 -9.71 -2.50 23.03
CA ARG A 378 -10.43 -1.68 24.04
C ARG A 378 -9.57 -0.49 24.53
N PHE A 379 -8.37 -0.29 23.98
CA PHE A 379 -7.34 0.61 24.53
C PHE A 379 -6.63 1.39 23.41
N ASP A 380 -6.26 2.63 23.75
CA ASP A 380 -5.64 3.67 22.91
C ASP A 380 -4.81 3.19 21.71
N TRP A 381 -5.00 3.91 20.60
CA TRP A 381 -4.07 3.87 19.48
C TRP A 381 -2.75 4.52 19.91
N ASN A 382 -1.73 3.71 20.10
CA ASN A 382 -0.59 3.70 19.18
C ASN A 382 -0.11 2.26 19.23
N TRP A 383 0.31 1.75 18.09
CA TRP A 383 1.05 0.52 18.09
C TRP A 383 2.28 0.76 19.05
N GLY A 384 2.95 -0.29 19.54
CA GLY A 384 4.35 -0.33 20.06
C GLY A 384 4.90 0.54 21.22
N VAL A 385 4.09 0.96 22.20
CA VAL A 385 4.62 1.17 23.57
C VAL A 385 3.88 0.30 24.57
N HIS A 386 4.62 -0.20 25.55
CA HIS A 386 4.22 -1.20 26.54
C HIS A 386 2.92 -0.85 27.29
N HIS A 387 2.05 -1.85 27.45
CA HIS A 387 0.71 -1.82 28.08
C HIS A 387 0.68 -1.36 29.56
N THR A 388 1.83 -1.20 30.21
CA THR A 388 1.93 -0.95 31.66
C THR A 388 1.87 0.53 32.05
N THR A 389 1.85 1.46 31.10
CA THR A 389 1.92 2.92 31.38
C THR A 389 0.78 3.74 30.79
N GLN A 390 -0.31 3.13 30.33
CA GLN A 390 -1.38 3.82 29.60
C GLN A 390 -2.70 3.93 30.39
N THR A 391 -3.39 5.04 30.18
CA THR A 391 -4.69 5.37 30.80
C THR A 391 -5.82 4.76 29.97
N TRP A 392 -6.75 4.09 30.63
CA TRP A 392 -7.81 3.32 29.98
C TRP A 392 -8.90 4.28 29.48
N LEU A 393 -9.29 4.21 28.20
CA LEU A 393 -10.50 4.89 27.72
C LEU A 393 -11.74 4.34 28.46
N PRO A 394 -12.82 5.13 28.61
CA PRO A 394 -14.05 4.66 29.25
C PRO A 394 -14.60 3.41 28.55
N PRO A 395 -15.17 2.45 29.29
CA PRO A 395 -15.79 1.27 28.71
C PRO A 395 -16.87 1.64 27.67
N VAL A 396 -16.97 0.90 26.57
CA VAL A 396 -18.15 0.95 25.70
C VAL A 396 -19.36 0.58 26.56
N GLU A 397 -20.28 1.53 26.76
CA GLU A 397 -21.39 1.41 27.71
C GLU A 397 -22.35 0.24 27.42
N ASN A 398 -22.30 -0.34 26.21
CA ASN A 398 -23.15 -1.44 25.79
C ASN A 398 -22.37 -2.66 25.30
N HIS A 399 -22.09 -3.59 26.22
CA HIS A 399 -21.49 -4.90 25.94
C HIS A 399 -22.48 -5.93 25.35
N GLN A 400 -23.76 -5.60 25.17
CA GLN A 400 -24.77 -6.56 24.70
C GLN A 400 -24.77 -6.73 23.17
N ASN A 401 -24.19 -5.79 22.42
CA ASN A 401 -24.13 -5.82 20.97
C ASN A 401 -22.74 -6.24 20.48
N LYS A 402 -22.67 -7.28 19.63
CA LYS A 402 -21.44 -7.69 18.94
C LYS A 402 -20.98 -6.54 18.01
N THR A 403 -19.74 -6.10 18.15
CA THR A 403 -19.13 -5.00 17.38
C THR A 403 -18.74 -5.43 15.97
N VAL A 404 -18.09 -6.60 15.85
CA VAL A 404 -17.69 -7.19 14.56
C VAL A 404 -18.20 -8.62 14.41
N VAL A 405 -18.78 -8.94 13.25
CA VAL A 405 -19.09 -10.31 12.83
C VAL A 405 -18.08 -10.75 11.78
N VAL A 406 -17.30 -11.79 12.09
CA VAL A 406 -16.27 -12.35 11.21
C VAL A 406 -16.65 -13.78 10.85
N LYS A 407 -17.12 -13.95 9.61
CA LYS A 407 -17.78 -15.19 9.18
C LYS A 407 -17.22 -15.74 7.86
N GLY A 408 -16.85 -17.02 7.85
CA GLY A 408 -16.59 -17.73 6.60
C GLY A 408 -15.33 -17.30 5.85
N ASN A 409 -14.40 -16.58 6.49
CA ASN A 409 -13.15 -16.17 5.86
C ASN A 409 -12.19 -17.36 5.79
N TYR A 410 -11.37 -17.44 4.74
CA TYR A 410 -10.49 -18.61 4.60
C TYR A 410 -9.14 -18.38 3.94
N ILE A 411 -8.17 -19.19 4.36
CA ILE A 411 -6.89 -19.39 3.67
C ILE A 411 -6.92 -20.77 3.00
N GLU A 412 -6.50 -20.86 1.74
CA GLU A 412 -6.41 -22.12 0.99
C GLU A 412 -5.08 -22.27 0.23
N ASN A 413 -4.48 -23.46 0.25
CA ASN A 413 -3.21 -23.77 -0.44
C ASN A 413 -2.07 -22.80 -0.07
N LEU A 414 -1.65 -22.82 1.20
CA LEU A 414 -0.50 -22.06 1.70
C LEU A 414 0.71 -22.98 1.86
N ILE A 415 1.76 -22.71 1.10
CA ILE A 415 3.03 -23.44 1.12
C ILE A 415 4.12 -22.52 1.68
N CYS A 416 4.67 -22.88 2.85
CA CYS A 416 5.78 -22.21 3.49
C CYS A 416 6.96 -23.17 3.64
N GLU A 417 7.97 -23.06 2.78
CA GLU A 417 9.09 -24.02 2.76
C GLU A 417 10.46 -23.41 2.45
N GLU A 418 11.50 -24.10 2.90
CA GLU A 418 12.89 -23.77 2.59
C GLU A 418 13.31 -22.36 3.05
N ASN A 419 12.60 -21.76 4.02
CA ASN A 419 12.98 -20.50 4.64
C ASN A 419 14.04 -20.72 5.73
N SER A 420 14.75 -19.67 6.11
CA SER A 420 15.76 -19.69 7.18
C SER A 420 15.47 -18.60 8.21
N CYS A 421 15.35 -18.97 9.48
CA CYS A 421 15.06 -18.07 10.60
C CYS A 421 16.20 -18.09 11.63
N ASP A 422 16.71 -16.94 12.05
CA ASP A 422 17.83 -16.81 12.99
C ASP A 422 17.55 -15.71 14.02
N GLY A 423 17.43 -16.05 15.31
CA GLY A 423 17.03 -15.08 16.34
C GLY A 423 15.55 -14.74 16.28
N PHE A 424 14.72 -15.50 17.00
CA PHE A 424 13.25 -15.31 17.01
C PHE A 424 12.62 -15.83 18.31
N SER A 425 11.43 -15.34 18.65
CA SER A 425 10.64 -15.88 19.78
C SER A 425 9.61 -16.91 19.31
N TYR A 426 8.88 -16.60 18.23
CA TYR A 426 7.87 -17.47 17.62
C TYR A 426 8.24 -17.79 16.17
N LEU A 427 8.38 -19.08 15.88
CA LEU A 427 8.63 -19.54 14.51
C LEU A 427 7.34 -19.48 13.68
N LEU A 428 6.24 -20.04 14.21
CA LEU A 428 4.97 -20.16 13.51
C LEU A 428 3.78 -19.97 14.46
N CYS A 429 2.91 -19.04 14.09
CA CYS A 429 1.58 -18.90 14.66
C CYS A 429 0.53 -19.09 13.56
N ALA A 430 -0.30 -20.12 13.68
CA ALA A 430 -1.35 -20.41 12.70
C ALA A 430 -2.68 -20.74 13.40
N ALA A 431 -3.75 -20.06 13.00
CA ALA A 431 -5.08 -20.35 13.51
C ALA A 431 -6.19 -20.07 12.49
N ALA A 432 -7.31 -20.78 12.60
CA ALA A 432 -8.50 -20.39 11.85
C ALA A 432 -9.02 -19.04 12.35
N VAL A 433 -8.92 -18.81 13.65
CA VAL A 433 -9.21 -17.52 14.28
C VAL A 433 -8.16 -17.18 15.33
N MET A 434 -7.61 -15.97 15.27
CA MET A 434 -7.00 -15.29 16.41
C MET A 434 -7.83 -14.03 16.67
N ALA A 435 -8.46 -13.92 17.84
CA ALA A 435 -9.33 -12.79 18.13
C ALA A 435 -9.25 -12.35 19.60
N ARG A 436 -9.20 -11.03 19.77
CA ARG A 436 -9.27 -10.33 21.05
C ARG A 436 -10.32 -9.22 20.94
N GLY A 437 -10.92 -8.81 22.06
CA GLY A 437 -11.87 -7.68 22.13
C GLY A 437 -13.33 -8.12 22.05
N HIS A 438 -14.13 -7.49 21.19
CA HIS A 438 -15.56 -7.79 21.05
C HIS A 438 -15.87 -8.31 19.64
N GLY A 439 -16.65 -9.38 19.54
CA GLY A 439 -17.08 -9.88 18.24
C GLY A 439 -17.67 -11.28 18.24
N LEU A 440 -18.12 -11.71 17.07
CA LEU A 440 -18.54 -13.08 16.79
C LEU A 440 -17.69 -13.64 15.67
N VAL A 441 -17.04 -14.77 15.94
CA VAL A 441 -16.21 -15.48 14.98
C VAL A 441 -16.82 -16.84 14.68
N THR A 442 -17.09 -17.13 13.41
CA THR A 442 -17.73 -18.40 13.03
C THR A 442 -17.35 -18.83 11.62
N GLU A 443 -17.26 -20.14 11.39
CA GLU A 443 -17.04 -20.71 10.06
C GLU A 443 -15.72 -20.28 9.36
N ASN A 444 -14.74 -19.69 10.07
CA ASN A 444 -13.46 -19.29 9.47
C ASN A 444 -12.52 -20.49 9.36
N LYS A 445 -11.76 -20.58 8.26
CA LYS A 445 -10.99 -21.80 7.95
C LYS A 445 -9.62 -21.57 7.36
N ILE A 446 -8.63 -22.29 7.87
CA ILE A 446 -7.44 -22.61 7.06
C ILE A 446 -7.70 -24.01 6.52
N LYS A 447 -7.96 -24.13 5.22
CA LYS A 447 -8.36 -25.39 4.56
C LYS A 447 -7.34 -25.81 3.51
N LYS A 448 -7.17 -27.13 3.35
CA LYS A 448 -6.39 -27.78 2.27
C LYS A 448 -4.94 -27.29 2.05
N ASN A 449 -4.00 -28.23 1.97
CA ASN A 449 -2.61 -27.99 1.58
C ASN A 449 -1.94 -26.84 2.36
N PHE A 450 -2.13 -26.81 3.68
CA PHE A 450 -1.31 -26.02 4.57
C PHE A 450 0.00 -26.79 4.83
N VAL A 451 1.06 -26.33 4.18
CA VAL A 451 2.38 -26.97 4.20
C VAL A 451 3.37 -26.05 4.89
N PHE A 452 4.01 -26.54 5.94
CA PHE A 452 5.14 -25.90 6.60
C PHE A 452 6.24 -26.94 6.73
N ARG A 453 7.34 -26.84 5.97
CA ARG A 453 8.39 -27.88 5.97
C ARG A 453 9.73 -27.37 5.48
N LYS A 454 10.80 -28.11 5.80
CA LYS A 454 12.17 -27.82 5.35
C LYS A 454 12.65 -26.41 5.72
N ASN A 455 12.04 -25.78 6.72
CA ASN A 455 12.47 -24.47 7.21
C ASN A 455 13.64 -24.68 8.17
N LYS A 456 14.74 -23.97 7.96
CA LYS A 456 15.92 -24.02 8.83
C LYS A 456 15.75 -22.95 9.90
N HIS A 457 16.12 -23.27 11.13
CA HIS A 457 16.03 -22.33 12.23
C HIS A 457 17.22 -22.51 13.18
N CYS A 458 17.69 -21.41 13.74
CA CYS A 458 18.70 -21.39 14.79
C CYS A 458 18.50 -20.21 15.75
N ASN A 459 19.06 -20.32 16.95
CA ASN A 459 19.12 -19.25 17.95
C ASN A 459 17.76 -18.63 18.32
N GLY A 460 16.65 -19.39 18.27
CA GLY A 460 15.32 -18.92 18.65
C GLY A 460 14.72 -19.67 19.85
N GLU A 461 13.64 -19.15 20.41
CA GLU A 461 12.89 -19.78 21.52
C GLU A 461 11.99 -20.95 21.04
N GLU A 462 11.85 -21.13 19.72
CA GLU A 462 11.13 -22.25 19.09
C GLU A 462 9.64 -22.38 19.46
N HIS A 463 8.98 -21.27 19.81
CA HIS A 463 7.53 -21.32 20.04
C HIS A 463 6.74 -21.52 18.75
N VAL A 464 5.91 -22.57 18.73
CA VAL A 464 4.95 -22.86 17.65
C VAL A 464 3.53 -22.97 18.22
N ALA A 465 2.63 -22.13 17.71
CA ALA A 465 1.22 -22.10 18.10
C ALA A 465 0.33 -22.46 16.91
N ILE A 466 -0.28 -23.65 16.96
CA ILE A 466 -1.24 -24.11 15.95
C ILE A 466 -2.54 -24.52 16.65
N ARG A 467 -3.62 -23.81 16.35
CA ARG A 467 -4.92 -23.97 17.01
C ARG A 467 -6.06 -23.71 16.02
N ASP A 468 -7.23 -24.28 16.25
CA ASP A 468 -8.42 -23.85 15.49
C ASP A 468 -8.77 -22.40 15.85
N VAL A 469 -8.77 -22.09 17.16
CA VAL A 469 -9.22 -20.82 17.69
C VAL A 469 -8.31 -20.37 18.84
N ILE A 470 -7.92 -19.09 18.83
CA ILE A 470 -7.23 -18.40 19.93
C ILE A 470 -8.09 -17.18 20.27
N LEU A 471 -8.81 -17.21 21.40
CA LEU A 471 -9.71 -16.14 21.82
C LEU A 471 -9.30 -15.52 23.14
N GLU A 472 -9.45 -14.22 23.22
CA GLU A 472 -9.31 -13.41 24.44
C GLU A 472 -10.50 -12.45 24.59
N ASP A 473 -10.74 -11.99 25.82
CA ASP A 473 -11.78 -11.03 26.19
C ASP A 473 -13.23 -11.49 25.87
N TRP A 474 -14.03 -10.67 25.19
CA TRP A 474 -15.49 -10.84 25.01
C TRP A 474 -15.86 -11.38 23.63
N VAL A 475 -14.92 -12.07 22.96
CA VAL A 475 -15.17 -12.67 21.65
C VAL A 475 -15.98 -13.96 21.82
N THR A 476 -17.09 -14.07 21.09
CA THR A 476 -17.91 -15.29 21.05
C THR A 476 -17.48 -16.19 19.91
N ASP A 477 -17.09 -17.43 20.23
CA ASP A 477 -16.98 -18.50 19.24
C ASP A 477 -18.39 -18.98 18.83
N GLY A 478 -18.78 -18.70 17.59
CA GLY A 478 -20.03 -19.19 17.00
C GLY A 478 -19.94 -20.62 16.45
N GLY A 479 -18.78 -21.26 16.56
CA GLY A 479 -18.52 -22.61 16.08
C GLY A 479 -18.07 -22.68 14.62
N ASN A 480 -17.67 -23.89 14.20
CA ASN A 480 -17.20 -24.24 12.86
C ASN A 480 -15.93 -23.51 12.38
N ASN A 481 -15.15 -22.95 13.30
CA ASN A 481 -13.80 -22.47 13.01
C ASN A 481 -12.84 -23.67 12.97
N THR A 482 -12.04 -23.80 11.91
CA THR A 482 -11.23 -25.03 11.72
C THR A 482 -9.92 -24.78 10.97
N LEU A 483 -8.83 -25.32 11.49
CA LEU A 483 -7.54 -25.40 10.82
C LEU A 483 -7.29 -26.86 10.41
N GLU A 484 -7.43 -27.13 9.10
CA GLU A 484 -7.12 -28.43 8.53
C GLU A 484 -5.60 -28.60 8.36
N GLN A 485 -4.97 -29.33 9.29
CA GLN A 485 -3.54 -29.65 9.19
C GLN A 485 -3.30 -30.69 8.11
N SER A 486 -2.42 -30.41 7.14
CA SER A 486 -2.12 -31.35 6.05
C SER A 486 -0.65 -31.74 5.93
N ASN A 487 0.32 -30.88 6.29
CA ASN A 487 1.73 -31.26 6.34
C ASN A 487 2.63 -30.23 7.09
N ILE A 488 2.69 -30.32 8.43
CA ILE A 488 3.53 -29.43 9.26
C ILE A 488 4.72 -30.23 9.80
N GLN A 489 5.92 -29.83 9.41
CA GLN A 489 7.22 -30.34 9.86
C GLN A 489 8.00 -29.13 10.36
N ILE A 490 8.18 -29.06 11.69
CA ILE A 490 8.92 -28.00 12.35
C ILE A 490 10.41 -28.28 12.20
#